data_AF-A0A956QP83-F1
#
_entry.id   AF-A0A956QP83-F1
#
_cell.length_a   1.000
_cell.length_b   1.000
_cell.length_c   1.000
_cell.angle_alpha   90.00
_cell.angle_beta   90.00
_cell.angle_gamma   90.00
#
_symmetry.space_group_name_H-M   'P 1'
#
loop_
_entity.id
_entity.type
_entity.pdbx_description
1 polymer ?
#
loop_
_entity_poly.entity_id
_entity_poly.type
_entity_poly.pdbx_seq_one_letter_code
_entity_poly.pdbx_strand_id
1 'polypeptide(L)'
;MTGSKYTASMLLSEKLKEARVEAHLKQRHVAEYLHVSVSAVCAMENGQRRIDADELFRLSKLYGKPLDWFFDDPHPLPKREGSRWYDSDPLLRECIHLLKNAPDTIRRRAAYGLLGFLSDR
;
A
#
# COMPACT_ATOMS: atom_id res chain seq x y z
N MET A 1 -27.32 15.21 -1.92
CA MET A 1 -27.10 14.03 -1.04
C MET A 1 -26.21 13.05 -1.77
N THR A 2 -24.93 12.99 -1.43
CA THR A 2 -24.07 11.80 -1.60
C THR A 2 -22.90 11.99 -0.64
N GLY A 3 -23.15 11.65 0.63
CA GLY A 3 -22.09 11.57 1.62
C GLY A 3 -21.15 10.45 1.22
N SER A 4 -19.98 10.80 0.69
CA SER A 4 -18.85 9.89 0.61
C SER A 4 -18.49 9.50 2.04
N LYS A 5 -19.06 8.38 2.51
CA LYS A 5 -18.71 7.76 3.77
C LYS A 5 -17.25 7.37 3.65
N TYR A 6 -16.35 8.21 4.16
CA TYR A 6 -15.03 7.76 4.56
C TYR A 6 -15.28 6.70 5.64
N THR A 7 -15.36 5.44 5.24
CA THR A 7 -15.32 4.31 6.15
C THR A 7 -13.99 4.41 6.90
N ALA A 8 -14.04 4.20 8.22
CA ALA A 8 -12.84 4.10 9.02
C ALA A 8 -11.91 3.07 8.36
N SER A 9 -10.75 3.52 7.87
CA SER A 9 -9.74 2.63 7.30
C SER A 9 -9.32 1.65 8.39
N MET A 10 -9.42 0.36 8.11
CA MET A 10 -9.04 -0.67 9.07
C MET A 10 -7.53 -0.78 9.13
N LEU A 11 -7.00 -0.88 10.34
CA LEU A 11 -5.57 -1.11 10.53
C LEU A 11 -5.21 -2.53 10.07
N LEU A 12 -3.95 -2.73 9.64
CA LEU A 12 -3.42 -4.05 9.26
C LEU A 12 -3.71 -5.12 10.33
N SER A 13 -3.57 -4.77 11.61
CA SER A 13 -3.84 -5.67 12.74
C SER A 13 -5.30 -6.15 12.78
N GLU A 14 -6.25 -5.28 12.43
CA GLU A 14 -7.68 -5.60 12.38
C GLU A 14 -7.98 -6.52 11.19
N LYS A 15 -7.42 -6.20 10.00
CA LYS A 15 -7.53 -7.03 8.80
C LYS A 15 -6.98 -8.44 9.01
N LEU A 16 -5.91 -8.60 9.78
CA LEU A 16 -5.34 -9.90 10.10
C LEU A 16 -6.27 -10.72 11.01
N LYS A 17 -6.87 -10.07 12.00
CA LYS A 17 -7.85 -10.70 12.88
C LYS A 17 -9.09 -11.12 12.12
N GLU A 18 -9.59 -10.27 11.22
CA GLU A 18 -10.71 -10.54 10.32
C GLU A 18 -10.40 -11.75 9.43
N ALA A 19 -9.30 -11.70 8.68
CA ALA A 19 -8.89 -12.79 7.79
C ALA A 19 -8.73 -14.12 8.53
N ARG A 20 -8.21 -14.11 9.77
CA ARG A 20 -8.12 -15.30 10.62
C ARG A 20 -9.50 -15.87 10.96
N VAL A 21 -10.44 -15.00 11.35
CA VAL A 21 -11.80 -15.41 11.74
C VAL A 21 -12.57 -15.97 10.53
N GLU A 22 -12.44 -15.34 9.36
CA GLU A 22 -13.01 -15.83 8.10
C GLU A 22 -12.45 -17.18 7.68
N ALA A 23 -11.14 -17.40 7.90
CA ALA A 23 -10.51 -18.70 7.68
C ALA A 23 -10.87 -19.75 8.76
N HIS A 24 -11.73 -19.40 9.74
CA HIS A 24 -12.12 -20.24 10.87
C HIS A 24 -10.94 -20.74 11.72
N LEU A 25 -9.88 -19.95 11.80
CA LEU A 25 -8.67 -20.29 12.55
C LEU A 25 -8.68 -19.68 13.96
N LYS A 26 -8.18 -20.46 14.93
CA LYS A 26 -7.83 -19.96 16.26
C LYS A 26 -6.43 -19.36 16.21
N GLN A 27 -6.13 -18.38 17.09
CA GLN A 27 -4.79 -17.78 17.18
C GLN A 27 -3.68 -18.84 17.39
N ARG A 28 -3.98 -19.93 18.10
CA ARG A 28 -3.03 -21.06 18.25
C ARG A 28 -2.66 -21.75 16.94
N HIS A 29 -3.60 -21.89 16.00
CA HIS A 29 -3.32 -22.53 14.71
C HIS A 29 -2.39 -21.65 13.87
N VAL A 30 -2.57 -20.33 13.96
CA VAL A 30 -1.69 -19.34 13.31
C VAL A 30 -0.31 -19.34 13.94
N ALA A 31 -0.24 -19.40 15.28
CA ALA A 31 1.01 -19.45 16.02
C ALA A 31 1.84 -20.69 15.67
N GLU A 32 1.19 -21.86 15.59
CA GLU A 32 1.78 -23.11 15.12
C GLU A 32 2.32 -22.98 13.68
N TYR A 33 1.52 -22.41 12.77
CA TYR A 33 1.91 -22.23 11.38
C TYR A 33 3.09 -21.27 11.18
N LEU A 34 3.18 -20.21 11.99
CA LEU A 34 4.27 -19.22 11.92
C LEU A 34 5.48 -19.57 12.79
N HIS A 35 5.40 -20.61 13.62
CA HIS A 35 6.41 -20.95 14.64
C HIS A 35 6.68 -19.81 15.63
N VAL A 36 5.61 -19.16 16.09
CA VAL A 36 5.66 -18.10 17.11
C VAL A 36 4.77 -18.44 18.30
N SER A 37 4.81 -17.65 19.36
CA SER A 37 3.91 -17.83 20.50
C SER A 37 2.49 -17.35 20.17
N VAL A 38 1.47 -17.93 20.81
CA VAL A 38 0.07 -17.47 20.69
C VAL A 38 -0.05 -16.00 21.13
N SER A 39 0.70 -15.60 22.16
CA SER A 39 0.77 -14.21 22.60
C SER A 39 1.34 -13.27 21.54
N ALA A 40 2.28 -13.74 20.70
CA ALA A 40 2.78 -12.94 19.58
C ALA A 40 1.68 -12.70 18.55
N VAL A 41 0.88 -13.72 18.20
CA VAL A 41 -0.28 -13.55 17.29
C VAL A 41 -1.32 -12.59 17.88
N CYS A 42 -1.60 -12.70 19.18
CA CYS A 42 -2.49 -11.75 19.86
C CYS A 42 -1.94 -10.31 19.81
N ALA A 43 -0.65 -10.12 20.07
CA ALA A 43 0.00 -8.81 19.99
C ALA A 43 0.01 -8.24 18.55
N MET A 44 0.16 -9.09 17.53
CA MET A 44 0.03 -8.73 16.11
C MET A 44 -1.39 -8.22 15.80
N GLU A 45 -2.43 -8.97 16.19
CA GLU A 45 -3.84 -8.62 15.95
C GLU A 45 -4.32 -7.39 16.71
N ASN A 46 -3.62 -7.02 17.79
CA ASN A 46 -3.88 -5.81 18.56
C ASN A 46 -2.95 -4.63 18.17
N GLY A 47 -2.10 -4.81 17.15
CA GLY A 47 -1.19 -3.76 16.66
C GLY A 47 -0.01 -3.44 17.59
N GLN A 48 0.20 -4.23 18.64
CA GLN A 48 1.29 -4.07 19.60
C GLN A 48 2.62 -4.64 19.09
N ARG A 49 2.56 -5.63 18.20
CA ARG A 49 3.73 -6.22 17.55
C ARG A 49 3.68 -5.94 16.06
N ARG A 50 4.78 -5.43 15.51
CA ARG A 50 4.96 -5.32 14.06
C ARG A 50 5.04 -6.70 13.43
N ILE A 51 4.65 -6.75 12.16
CA ILE A 51 4.69 -7.96 11.34
C ILE A 51 5.67 -7.69 10.23
N ASP A 52 6.62 -8.60 10.04
CA ASP A 52 7.55 -8.49 8.94
C ASP A 52 6.94 -9.00 7.62
N ALA A 53 7.66 -8.78 6.52
CA ALA A 53 7.15 -9.12 5.19
C ALA A 53 7.00 -10.65 4.98
N ASP A 54 7.85 -11.47 5.62
CA ASP A 54 7.78 -12.93 5.51
C ASP A 54 6.56 -13.46 6.26
N GLU A 55 6.38 -13.03 7.51
CA GLU A 55 5.21 -13.33 8.33
C GLU A 55 3.93 -12.94 7.58
N LEU A 56 3.86 -11.74 7.01
CA LEU A 56 2.68 -11.28 6.28
C LEU A 56 2.43 -12.12 5.01
N PHE A 57 3.48 -12.48 4.27
CA PHE A 57 3.34 -13.33 3.09
C PHE A 57 2.81 -14.73 3.45
N ARG A 58 3.33 -15.32 4.53
CA ARG A 58 2.86 -16.61 5.06
C ARG A 58 1.41 -16.53 5.52
N LEU A 59 1.03 -15.45 6.20
CA LEU A 59 -0.36 -15.20 6.63
C LEU A 59 -1.30 -15.02 5.43
N SER A 60 -0.87 -14.33 4.37
CA SER A 60 -1.62 -14.23 3.11
C SER A 60 -1.95 -15.62 2.54
N LYS A 61 -0.97 -16.54 2.53
CA LYS A 61 -1.19 -17.93 2.11
C LYS A 61 -2.12 -18.69 3.04
N LEU A 62 -1.92 -18.56 4.36
CA LEU A 62 -2.71 -19.26 5.36
C LEU A 62 -4.19 -18.84 5.33
N TYR A 63 -4.45 -17.55 5.15
CA TYR A 63 -5.80 -16.98 5.17
C TYR A 63 -6.49 -16.97 3.79
N GLY A 64 -5.78 -17.31 2.72
CA GLY A 64 -6.33 -17.28 1.35
C GLY A 64 -6.65 -15.86 0.85
N LYS A 65 -5.90 -14.85 1.34
CA LYS A 65 -6.04 -13.45 0.92
C LYS A 65 -4.86 -13.03 0.07
N PRO A 66 -5.04 -12.31 -1.04
CA PRO A 66 -3.91 -11.74 -1.76
C PRO A 66 -3.24 -10.65 -0.91
N LEU A 67 -1.95 -10.38 -1.15
CA LEU A 67 -1.15 -9.53 -0.25
C LEU A 67 -1.64 -8.09 -0.22
N ASP A 68 -2.10 -7.59 -1.36
CA ASP A 68 -2.74 -6.28 -1.56
C ASP A 68 -4.01 -6.11 -0.71
N TRP A 69 -4.79 -7.16 -0.46
CA TRP A 69 -6.00 -7.09 0.38
C TRP A 69 -5.72 -6.52 1.79
N PHE A 70 -4.57 -6.84 2.37
CA PHE A 70 -4.14 -6.30 3.67
C PHE A 70 -3.85 -4.80 3.63
N PHE A 71 -3.71 -4.23 2.44
CA PHE A 71 -3.41 -2.83 2.18
C PHE A 71 -4.50 -2.11 1.36
N ASP A 72 -5.53 -2.82 0.88
CA ASP A 72 -6.58 -2.35 -0.04
C ASP A 72 -7.53 -1.27 0.50
N ASP A 73 -7.22 -0.70 1.67
CA ASP A 73 -7.70 0.65 1.86
C ASP A 73 -6.97 1.52 0.82
N PRO A 74 -7.64 2.45 0.14
CA PRO A 74 -6.92 3.56 -0.44
C PRO A 74 -6.35 4.34 0.75
N HIS A 75 -5.28 3.83 1.35
CA HIS A 75 -4.39 4.61 2.19
C HIS A 75 -3.85 5.58 1.16
N PRO A 76 -4.30 6.86 1.15
CA PRO A 76 -3.56 7.83 0.38
C PRO A 76 -2.16 7.69 0.94
N LEU A 77 -1.21 7.27 0.10
CA LEU A 77 0.20 7.35 0.45
C LEU A 77 0.32 8.73 1.10
N PRO A 78 0.76 8.84 2.36
CA PRO A 78 0.87 10.14 3.00
C PRO A 78 1.53 11.02 1.96
N LYS A 79 0.87 12.13 1.58
CA LYS A 79 1.47 13.09 0.66
C LYS A 79 2.85 13.28 1.24
N ARG A 80 3.89 12.77 0.55
CA ARG A 80 5.25 12.80 1.08
C ARG A 80 5.43 14.24 1.54
N GLU A 81 5.64 14.43 2.84
CA GLU A 81 5.76 15.76 3.38
C GLU A 81 7.01 16.34 2.73
N GLY A 82 6.80 17.33 1.86
CA GLY A 82 7.64 17.58 0.70
C GLY A 82 6.86 17.35 -0.59
N SER A 83 5.95 18.28 -0.90
CA SER A 83 5.43 18.50 -2.26
C SER A 83 6.55 18.20 -3.23
N ARG A 84 6.32 17.28 -4.18
CA ARG A 84 7.31 17.02 -5.24
C ARG A 84 7.69 18.40 -5.77
N TRP A 85 8.96 18.63 -6.07
CA TRP A 85 9.46 19.95 -6.43
C TRP A 85 8.66 20.66 -7.54
N TYR A 86 7.87 19.91 -8.32
CA TYR A 86 6.95 20.37 -9.35
C TYR A 86 5.44 20.42 -8.98
N ASP A 87 5.01 20.02 -7.79
CA ASP A 87 3.58 19.98 -7.41
C ASP A 87 2.98 21.39 -7.19
N SER A 88 3.81 22.38 -6.86
CA SER A 88 3.40 23.78 -6.70
C SER A 88 3.14 24.50 -8.02
N ASP A 89 3.66 23.97 -9.13
CA ASP A 89 3.47 24.52 -10.47
C ASP A 89 2.39 23.71 -11.21
N PRO A 90 1.22 24.31 -11.51
CA PRO A 90 0.12 23.61 -12.19
C PRO A 90 0.51 23.03 -13.56
N LEU A 91 1.40 23.69 -14.29
CA LEU A 91 1.83 23.27 -15.62
C LEU A 91 2.79 22.09 -15.53
N LEU A 92 3.79 22.15 -14.65
CA LEU A 92 4.72 21.04 -14.44
C LEU A 92 4.01 19.82 -13.87
N ARG A 93 3.07 20.03 -12.95
CA ARG A 93 2.22 18.96 -12.42
C ARG A 93 1.45 18.25 -13.54
N GLU A 94 0.81 19.01 -14.43
CA GLU A 94 0.05 18.45 -15.56
C GLU A 94 0.98 17.75 -16.56
N CYS A 95 2.14 18.35 -16.85
CA CYS A 95 3.16 17.74 -17.71
C CYS A 95 3.61 16.37 -17.18
N ILE A 96 3.93 16.28 -15.88
CA ILE A 96 4.32 15.01 -15.24
C ILE A 96 3.16 14.00 -15.23
N HIS A 97 1.92 14.46 -15.05
CA HIS A 97 0.75 13.60 -15.13
C HIS A 97 0.59 12.99 -16.54
N LEU A 98 0.66 13.81 -17.58
CA LEU A 98 0.58 13.37 -18.98
C LEU A 98 1.73 12.41 -19.32
N LEU A 99 2.96 12.71 -18.92
CA LEU A 99 4.11 11.84 -19.17
C LEU A 99 3.95 10.47 -18.51
N LYS A 100 3.43 10.39 -17.28
CA LYS A 100 3.24 9.12 -16.57
C LYS A 100 2.20 8.22 -17.25
N ASN A 101 1.15 8.81 -17.79
CA ASN A 101 0.05 8.10 -18.45
C ASN A 101 0.27 7.89 -19.95
N ALA A 102 1.32 8.47 -20.54
CA ALA A 102 1.64 8.28 -21.94
C ALA A 102 2.19 6.87 -22.22
N PRO A 103 1.93 6.30 -23.42
CA PRO A 103 2.58 5.09 -23.89
C PRO A 103 4.11 5.19 -23.80
N ASP A 104 4.77 4.08 -23.47
CA ASP A 104 6.23 4.01 -23.25
C ASP A 104 7.06 4.63 -24.38
N THR A 105 6.63 4.45 -25.63
CA THR A 105 7.27 4.98 -26.84
C THR A 105 7.24 6.51 -26.89
N ILE A 106 6.16 7.13 -26.43
CA ILE A 106 5.95 8.57 -26.41
C ILE A 106 6.62 9.18 -25.18
N ARG A 107 6.45 8.55 -24.01
CA ARG A 107 7.02 8.99 -22.74
C ARG A 107 8.52 9.18 -22.83
N ARG A 108 9.24 8.21 -23.40
CA ARG A 108 10.71 8.26 -23.51
C ARG A 108 11.18 9.34 -24.47
N ARG A 109 10.55 9.47 -25.64
CA ARG A 109 10.88 10.51 -26.64
C ARG A 109 10.61 11.92 -26.10
N ALA A 110 9.46 12.13 -25.47
CA ALA A 110 9.10 13.42 -24.87
C ALA A 110 10.06 13.81 -23.73
N ALA A 111 10.43 12.86 -22.86
CA ALA A 111 11.39 13.11 -21.78
C ALA A 111 12.76 13.52 -22.31
N TYR A 112 13.31 12.83 -23.32
CA TYR A 112 14.59 13.20 -23.93
C TYR A 112 14.53 14.55 -24.65
N GLY A 113 13.46 14.84 -25.39
CA GLY A 113 13.28 16.12 -26.08
C GLY A 113 13.23 17.29 -25.10
N LEU A 114 12.51 17.14 -23.98
CA LEU A 114 12.45 18.16 -22.92
C LEU A 114 13.80 18.37 -22.24
N LEU A 115 14.51 17.30 -21.90
CA LEU A 115 15.83 17.40 -21.28
C LEU A 115 16.85 18.05 -22.21
N GLY A 116 16.86 17.68 -23.50
CA GLY A 116 17.72 18.31 -24.50
C GLY A 116 17.42 19.79 -24.64
N PHE A 117 16.15 20.15 -24.83
CA PHE A 117 15.72 21.55 -24.94
C PHE A 117 16.09 22.41 -23.74
N LEU A 118 16.00 21.86 -22.52
CA LEU A 118 16.35 22.57 -21.29
C LEU A 118 17.86 22.61 -21.02
N SER A 119 18.62 21.66 -21.54
CA SER A 119 20.09 21.61 -21.40
C SER A 119 20.80 22.50 -22.42
N ASP A 120 20.15 22.77 -23.56
CA ASP A 120 20.66 23.65 -24.63
C ASP A 120 20.29 25.14 -24.41
N ARG A 121 19.76 25.49 -23.25
CA ARG A 121 19.46 26.87 -22.81
C ARG A 121 20.49 27.35 -21.79
#